data_AF-A0A4Q0AYC6-F1
#
_entry.id   AF-A0A4Q0AYC6-F1
#
_cell.length_a   1.000
_cell.length_b   1.000
_cell.length_c   1.000
_cell.angle_alpha   90.00
_cell.angle_beta   90.00
_cell.angle_gamma   90.00
#
_symmetry.space_group_name_H-M   'P 1'
#
loop_
_entity.id
_entity.type
_entity.pdbx_description
1 polymer ?
#
loop_
_entity_poly.entity_id
_entity_poly.type
_entity_poly.pdbx_seq_one_letter_code
_entity_poly.pdbx_strand_id
1 'polypeptide(L)'
;MKKLIPIGFTIIALNYGCKQYEFTTFRLCNLKDTSFYFQSKLLHPTLLEISIRGYSDNPFVINNIRLEGGKIDTLLKMDWYGDTVIINFKRYKAAAGNLTFNCRTY
;
A
#
# COMPACT_ATOMS: atom_id res chain seq x y z
N MET A 1 -4.21 -14.75 32.03
CA MET A 1 -3.61 -14.11 30.84
C MET A 1 -4.32 -14.63 29.59
N LYS A 2 -5.03 -13.77 28.85
CA LYS A 2 -5.79 -14.19 27.66
C LYS A 2 -4.83 -14.43 26.49
N LYS A 3 -4.83 -15.64 25.97
CA LYS A 3 -4.04 -16.11 24.83
C LYS A 3 -4.65 -15.53 23.56
N LEU A 4 -3.97 -14.59 22.91
CA LEU A 4 -4.39 -14.02 21.63
C LEU A 4 -4.09 -15.03 20.52
N ILE A 5 -5.15 -15.49 19.86
CA ILE A 5 -5.08 -16.35 18.67
C ILE A 5 -4.71 -15.45 17.49
N PRO A 6 -3.67 -15.77 16.69
CA PRO A 6 -3.31 -14.97 15.54
C PRO A 6 -4.36 -15.21 14.44
N ILE A 7 -5.28 -14.26 14.29
CA ILE A 7 -6.12 -14.16 13.09
C ILE A 7 -5.16 -13.75 11.97
N GLY A 8 -5.01 -14.60 10.96
CA GLY A 8 -3.96 -14.54 9.96
C GLY A 8 -3.88 -13.21 9.21
N PHE A 9 -2.98 -12.34 9.65
CA PHE A 9 -2.45 -11.22 8.88
C PHE A 9 -0.97 -11.49 8.68
N THR A 10 -0.51 -11.50 7.44
CA THR A 10 0.92 -11.41 7.17
C THR A 10 1.31 -9.95 7.34
N ILE A 11 1.86 -9.62 8.50
CA ILE A 11 2.55 -8.34 8.69
C ILE A 11 3.89 -8.47 7.95
N ILE A 12 3.92 -8.05 6.69
CA ILE A 12 5.21 -7.82 6.05
C ILE A 12 5.64 -6.43 6.47
N ALA A 13 6.45 -6.36 7.53
CA ALA A 13 7.14 -5.13 7.90
C ALA A 13 8.23 -4.86 6.86
N LEU A 14 7.82 -4.31 5.72
CA LEU A 14 8.74 -3.76 4.74
C LEU A 14 9.02 -2.33 5.21
N ASN A 15 10.15 -2.13 5.87
CA ASN A 15 10.70 -0.81 6.09
C ASN A 15 11.19 -0.26 4.75
N TYR A 16 10.25 0.18 3.91
CA TYR A 16 10.59 0.98 2.76
C TYR A 16 10.80 2.40 3.26
N GLY A 17 12.06 2.77 3.44
CA GLY A 17 12.41 4.17 3.63
C GLY A 17 12.04 4.92 2.36
N CYS A 18 10.97 5.72 2.40
CA CYS A 18 10.75 6.69 1.35
C CYS A 18 11.80 7.78 1.52
N LYS A 19 12.79 7.81 0.63
CA LYS A 19 13.62 9.01 0.48
C LYS A 19 12.84 10.01 -0.37
N GLN A 20 12.92 11.29 -0.01
CA GLN A 20 12.30 12.37 -0.78
C GLN A 20 12.71 12.25 -2.25
N TYR A 21 11.72 12.29 -3.13
CA TYR A 21 11.90 12.15 -4.58
C TYR A 21 12.43 10.80 -5.11
N GLU A 22 12.63 9.79 -4.27
CA GLU A 22 12.93 8.42 -4.74
C GLU A 22 11.66 7.59 -4.80
N PHE A 23 11.45 6.92 -5.95
CA PHE A 23 10.36 5.96 -6.09
C PHE A 23 10.70 4.67 -5.36
N THR A 24 9.88 4.30 -4.37
CA THR A 24 9.86 2.91 -3.90
C THR A 24 8.86 2.14 -4.76
N THR A 25 9.37 1.13 -5.46
CA THR A 25 8.56 0.21 -6.26
C THR A 25 8.43 -1.14 -5.60
N PHE A 26 7.20 -1.64 -5.46
CA PHE A 26 6.96 -3.02 -5.05
C PHE A 26 5.86 -3.67 -5.88
N ARG A 27 5.91 -5.00 -5.96
CA ARG A 27 5.02 -5.81 -6.80
C ARG A 27 4.30 -6.85 -5.96
N LEU A 28 2.99 -6.95 -6.13
CA LEU A 28 2.16 -7.97 -5.51
C LEU A 28 1.63 -8.90 -6.60
N CYS A 29 2.18 -10.12 -6.67
CA CYS A 29 1.66 -11.20 -7.53
C CYS A 29 0.69 -12.14 -6.79
N ASN A 30 0.72 -12.14 -5.46
CA ASN A 30 -0.18 -12.89 -4.60
C ASN A 30 -0.95 -11.89 -3.75
N LEU A 31 -2.16 -11.53 -4.19
CA LEU A 31 -2.99 -10.52 -3.54
C LEU A 31 -3.49 -11.05 -2.18
N LYS A 32 -2.77 -10.70 -1.12
CA LYS A 32 -3.11 -10.97 0.27
C LYS A 32 -3.25 -9.65 1.02
N ASP A 33 -4.12 -9.64 2.02
CA ASP A 33 -4.28 -8.48 2.90
C ASP A 33 -2.92 -8.13 3.52
N THR A 34 -2.46 -6.90 3.29
CA THR A 34 -1.10 -6.46 3.61
C THR A 34 -1.13 -4.99 4.01
N SER A 35 -0.32 -4.62 5.00
CA SER A 35 -0.07 -3.23 5.38
C SER A 35 1.35 -2.84 5.01
N PHE A 36 1.51 -1.72 4.33
CA PHE A 36 2.78 -1.11 3.98
C PHE A 36 3.04 0.07 4.90
N TYR A 37 4.24 0.15 5.45
CA TYR A 37 4.67 1.21 6.33
C TYR A 37 5.71 2.05 5.59
N PHE A 38 5.40 3.32 5.37
CA PHE A 38 6.32 4.27 4.76
C PHE A 38 6.80 5.21 5.83
N GLN A 39 8.12 5.29 5.96
CA GLN A 39 8.76 6.23 6.87
C GLN A 39 9.45 7.31 6.05
N SER A 40 9.21 8.58 6.43
CA SER A 40 9.90 9.71 5.84
C SER A 40 11.13 10.05 6.68
N LYS A 41 12.18 10.53 6.02
CA LYS A 41 13.29 11.21 6.69
C LYS A 41 13.13 12.74 6.70
N LEU A 42 12.06 13.24 6.09
CA LEU A 42 11.77 14.67 6.06
C LEU A 42 11.21 15.12 7.40
N LEU A 43 11.62 16.32 7.82
CA LEU A 43 11.11 16.98 9.02
C LEU A 43 9.60 17.27 8.88
N HIS A 44 9.18 17.60 7.65
CA HIS A 44 7.79 17.94 7.30
C HIS A 44 7.43 17.34 5.93
N PRO A 45 7.19 16.02 5.82
CA PRO A 45 6.49 15.53 4.64
C PRO A 45 5.15 16.25 4.54
N THR A 46 4.67 16.46 3.32
CA THR A 46 3.35 17.08 3.12
C THR A 46 2.43 16.21 2.29
N LEU A 47 3.00 15.42 1.36
CA LEU A 47 2.24 14.62 0.42
C LEU A 47 2.91 13.27 0.16
N LEU A 48 2.11 12.21 0.15
CA LEU A 48 2.45 10.91 -0.41
C LEU A 48 1.61 10.66 -1.66
N GLU A 49 2.28 10.44 -2.79
CA GLU A 49 1.69 9.99 -4.04
C GLU A 49 1.97 8.51 -4.26
N ILE A 50 0.94 7.75 -4.60
CA ILE A 50 1.02 6.30 -4.86
C ILE A 50 0.41 6.02 -6.22
N SER A 51 1.25 5.68 -7.19
CA SER A 51 0.79 5.17 -8.49
C SER A 51 0.65 3.66 -8.42
N ILE A 52 -0.52 3.15 -8.78
CA ILE A 52 -0.87 1.73 -8.78
C ILE A 52 -1.19 1.34 -10.21
N ARG A 53 -0.44 0.36 -10.73
CA ARG A 53 -0.60 -0.13 -12.11
C ARG A 53 -0.62 -1.63 -12.17
N GLY A 54 -1.38 -2.19 -13.10
CA GLY A 54 -1.37 -3.62 -13.38
C GLY A 54 -2.75 -4.18 -13.63
N TYR A 55 -3.04 -5.34 -13.03
CA TYR A 55 -4.31 -6.04 -13.22
C TYR A 55 -4.75 -6.74 -11.93
N SER A 56 -6.06 -6.78 -11.68
CA SER A 56 -6.70 -7.57 -10.63
C SER A 56 -7.90 -8.31 -11.22
N ASP A 57 -8.14 -9.55 -10.81
CA ASP A 57 -9.31 -10.32 -11.27
C ASP A 57 -10.64 -9.79 -10.72
N ASN A 58 -10.62 -9.26 -9.50
CA ASN A 58 -11.79 -8.76 -8.80
C ASN A 58 -11.48 -7.44 -8.04
N PRO A 59 -12.50 -6.76 -7.51
CA PRO A 59 -12.30 -5.53 -6.75
C PRO A 59 -11.49 -5.74 -5.47
N PHE A 60 -10.67 -4.74 -5.14
CA PHE A 60 -9.83 -4.67 -3.95
C PHE A 60 -9.91 -3.27 -3.33
N VAL A 61 -9.31 -3.09 -2.16
CA VAL A 61 -9.39 -1.83 -1.39
C VAL A 61 -8.00 -1.39 -0.96
N ILE A 62 -7.70 -0.10 -1.12
CA ILE A 62 -6.50 0.56 -0.60
C ILE A 62 -6.91 1.76 0.23
N ASN A 63 -6.54 1.81 1.51
CA ASN A 63 -6.91 2.90 2.43
C ASN A 63 -8.40 3.30 2.33
N ASN A 64 -9.27 2.29 2.31
CA ASN A 64 -10.73 2.42 2.19
C ASN A 64 -11.24 2.89 0.81
N ILE A 65 -10.36 3.12 -0.17
CA ILE A 65 -10.73 3.37 -1.55
C ILE A 65 -10.87 2.02 -2.26
N ARG A 66 -12.07 1.73 -2.75
CA ARG A 66 -12.34 0.53 -3.54
C ARG A 66 -11.95 0.78 -4.99
N LEU A 67 -11.14 -0.12 -5.54
CA LEU A 67 -10.78 -0.17 -6.95
C LEU A 67 -11.39 -1.43 -7.56
N GLU A 68 -12.10 -1.26 -8.69
CA GLU A 68 -12.71 -2.37 -9.40
C GLU A 68 -11.65 -3.26 -10.07
N GLY A 69 -12.02 -4.52 -10.36
CA GLY A 69 -11.15 -5.44 -11.09
C GLY A 69 -10.94 -5.02 -12.55
N GLY A 70 -10.01 -5.69 -13.23
CA GLY A 70 -9.59 -5.36 -14.58
C GLY A 70 -8.21 -4.69 -14.60
N LYS A 71 -7.97 -3.91 -15.66
CA LYS A 71 -6.75 -3.12 -15.82
C LYS A 71 -6.78 -1.95 -14.84
N ILE A 72 -5.72 -1.82 -14.05
CA ILE A 72 -5.55 -0.77 -13.06
C ILE A 72 -4.49 0.22 -13.55
N ASP A 73 -4.84 1.50 -13.54
CA ASP A 73 -3.93 2.63 -13.66
C ASP A 73 -4.53 3.78 -12.83
N THR A 74 -4.05 3.95 -11.60
CA THR A 74 -4.63 4.88 -10.62
C THR A 74 -3.52 5.59 -9.87
N LEU A 75 -3.78 6.85 -9.54
CA LEU A 75 -2.92 7.67 -8.69
C LEU A 75 -3.70 8.05 -7.43
N LEU A 76 -3.18 7.67 -6.27
CA LEU A 76 -3.70 8.10 -4.97
C LEU A 76 -2.79 9.20 -4.42
N LYS A 77 -3.41 10.27 -3.91
CA LYS A 77 -2.72 11.35 -3.22
C LYS A 77 -3.26 11.43 -1.81
N MET A 78 -2.37 11.54 -0.84
CA MET A 78 -2.76 11.70 0.56
C MET A 78 -1.84 12.69 1.25
N ASP A 79 -2.46 13.55 2.04
CA ASP A 79 -1.74 14.45 2.92
C ASP A 79 -1.04 13.63 4.01
N TRP A 80 0.22 13.96 4.28
CA TRP A 80 1.06 13.25 5.23
C TRP A 80 1.68 14.25 6.18
N TYR A 81 1.41 14.14 7.49
CA TYR A 81 1.85 15.11 8.51
C TYR A 81 2.62 14.47 9.68
N GLY A 82 3.23 13.31 9.48
CA GLY A 82 3.94 12.60 10.54
C GLY A 82 5.10 11.77 10.01
N ASP A 83 5.85 11.12 10.91
CA ASP A 83 7.07 10.40 10.51
C ASP A 83 6.78 9.11 9.74
N THR A 84 5.60 8.53 9.95
CA THR A 84 5.17 7.26 9.35
C THR A 84 3.76 7.38 8.79
N VAL A 85 3.50 6.75 7.65
CA VAL A 85 2.15 6.55 7.09
C VAL A 85 1.95 5.09 6.75
N ILE A 86 0.72 4.61 6.97
CA ILE A 86 0.34 3.22 6.75
C ILE A 86 -0.62 3.14 5.57
N ILE A 87 -0.29 2.29 4.61
CA ILE A 87 -1.15 1.96 3.47
C ILE A 87 -1.65 0.54 3.65
N ASN A 88 -2.96 0.38 3.78
CA ASN A 88 -3.61 -0.91 3.95
C ASN A 88 -4.19 -1.37 2.62
N PHE A 89 -3.64 -2.46 2.09
CA PHE A 89 -4.23 -3.22 1.00
C PHE A 89 -5.12 -4.32 1.58
N LYS A 90 -6.38 -4.36 1.14
CA LYS A 90 -7.30 -5.46 1.40
C LYS A 90 -7.73 -6.02 0.06
N ARG A 91 -7.51 -7.31 -0.16
CA ARG A 91 -7.87 -7.96 -1.43
C ARG A 91 -9.38 -7.92 -1.70
N TYR A 92 -10.20 -7.83 -0.64
CA TYR A 92 -11.66 -7.93 -0.70
C TYR A 92 -12.12 -9.21 -1.40
N LYS A 93 -12.37 -9.18 -2.73
CA LYS A 93 -12.72 -10.36 -3.53
C LYS A 93 -11.60 -10.81 -4.49
N ALA A 94 -10.53 -10.02 -4.63
CA ALA A 94 -9.39 -10.33 -5.47
C ALA A 94 -8.65 -11.59 -5.01
N ALA A 95 -8.56 -12.58 -5.89
CA ALA A 95 -7.82 -13.82 -5.66
C ALA A 95 -6.52 -13.85 -6.48
N ALA A 96 -6.50 -13.18 -7.63
CA ALA A 96 -5.37 -13.17 -8.54
C ALA A 96 -5.13 -11.76 -9.10
N GLY A 97 -3.87 -11.43 -9.33
CA GLY A 97 -3.51 -10.16 -9.92
C GLY A 97 -2.05 -9.87 -9.79
N ASN A 98 -1.64 -8.83 -10.49
CA ASN A 98 -0.29 -8.34 -10.48
C ASN A 98 -0.33 -6.82 -10.43
N LEU A 99 -0.03 -6.28 -9.26
CA LEU A 99 -0.07 -4.84 -9.01
C LEU A 99 1.35 -4.34 -8.71
N THR A 100 1.73 -3.27 -9.40
CA THR A 100 2.95 -2.50 -9.13
C THR A 100 2.55 -1.20 -8.46
N PHE A 101 3.20 -0.91 -7.33
CA PHE A 101 3.00 0.32 -6.57
C PHE A 101 4.28 1.15 -6.69
N ASN A 102 4.16 2.42 -7.06
CA ASN A 102 5.25 3.39 -7.07
C ASN A 102 4.91 4.53 -6.12
N CYS A 103 5.70 4.69 -5.07
CA CYS A 103 5.44 5.68 -4.02
C CYS A 103 6.44 6.83 -4.12
N ARG A 104 5.96 8.07 -4.03
CA ARG A 104 6.78 9.30 -4.04
C ARG A 104 6.32 10.25 -2.94
N THR A 105 7.27 10.86 -2.26
CA THR A 105 7.03 11.73 -1.11
C THR A 105 7.61 13.11 -1.37
N TYR A 106 6.89 14.14 -0.94
CA TYR A 106 7.24 15.54 -1.15
C TYR A 106 7.52 16.23 0.19
#